data_AF-A0A3M2SY56-F1
#
_entry.id   AF-A0A3M2SY56-F1
#
_cell.length_a   1.000
_cell.length_b   1.000
_cell.length_c   1.000
_cell.angle_alpha   90.00
_cell.angle_beta   90.00
_cell.angle_gamma   90.00
#
_symmetry.space_group_name_H-M   'P 1'
#
loop_
_entity.id
_entity.type
_entity.pdbx_description
1 polymer ?
#
loop_
_entity_poly.entity_id
_entity_poly.type
_entity_poly.pdbx_seq_one_letter_code
_entity_poly.pdbx_strand_id
1 'polypeptide(L)'
;MDSFEPELDSAADSSNNQGVYIYHPPKSSKPSSDRPSKRRKVEKKDDRNNHFPFVPLLNGDEDTTSVDVRYRAYEHLWSTQEGKIQKILDDADSEILDNVSSFVRTTSPETYNGCIPAALVTVGSNVSSLSRLLRRLNDRLISSEEGGVIVLESGDAPNLKTALKNIIRAAITNTEGNDGYQSLLNDRDGPRLLGYDLDLLSDYVKKRGVTKMVVALRDSEAFDPGLLTDLLSLLSSWLDRIPFTLLLGISTSVELFEGRLPRSSVALIRGKYFEFHESSNCVDRMYETLQAEGDGVFWLGRNLTGLLFERSSDFFQSPEGFIRIVKAC
;
A
#
# COMPACT_ATOMS: atom_id res chain seq x y z
N MET A 1 35.44 59.05 -30.74
CA MET A 1 35.15 59.21 -29.30
C MET A 1 33.69 58.85 -29.11
N ASP A 2 33.51 57.62 -28.65
CA ASP A 2 32.35 56.99 -28.00
C ASP A 2 30.93 57.32 -28.47
N SER A 3 30.39 56.40 -29.25
CA SER A 3 28.96 56.14 -29.35
C SER A 3 28.63 54.90 -28.52
N PHE A 4 28.10 55.12 -27.31
CA PHE A 4 27.54 54.09 -26.43
C PHE A 4 26.19 53.60 -26.97
N GLU A 5 26.08 52.29 -27.23
CA GLU A 5 24.79 51.60 -27.34
C GLU A 5 24.15 51.50 -25.95
N PRO A 6 22.84 51.73 -25.79
CA PRO A 6 22.13 51.28 -24.61
C PRO A 6 21.62 49.84 -24.85
N GLU A 7 22.21 48.88 -24.15
CA GLU A 7 21.66 47.53 -24.00
C GLU A 7 20.25 47.63 -23.39
N LEU A 8 19.24 47.15 -24.12
CA LEU A 8 17.95 46.80 -23.54
C LEU A 8 18.18 45.56 -22.66
N ASP A 9 18.20 45.78 -21.36
CA ASP A 9 18.23 44.74 -20.34
C ASP A 9 16.89 43.96 -20.40
N SER A 10 16.86 42.92 -21.22
CA SER A 10 15.78 41.94 -21.24
C SER A 10 15.89 41.09 -19.99
N ALA A 11 15.27 41.55 -18.90
CA ALA A 11 14.91 40.72 -17.77
C ALA A 11 13.86 39.69 -18.26
N ALA A 12 14.35 38.67 -18.95
CA ALA A 12 13.57 37.52 -19.36
C ALA A 12 12.96 36.87 -18.12
N ASP A 13 11.65 36.67 -18.15
CA ASP A 13 10.86 35.88 -17.20
C ASP A 13 11.48 34.48 -17.06
N SER A 14 12.46 34.35 -16.16
CA SER A 14 13.12 33.09 -15.82
C SER A 14 12.18 32.10 -15.13
N SER A 15 10.96 32.53 -14.77
CA SER A 15 9.93 31.66 -14.24
C SER A 15 9.28 30.78 -15.30
N ASN A 16 9.18 31.19 -16.58
CA ASN A 16 8.40 30.45 -17.57
C ASN A 16 9.07 29.16 -18.12
N ASN A 17 10.30 28.87 -17.72
CA ASN A 17 11.05 27.68 -18.12
C ASN A 17 11.06 26.55 -17.08
N GLN A 18 10.30 26.68 -15.97
CA GLN A 18 10.22 25.63 -14.95
C GLN A 18 9.06 24.67 -15.25
N GLY A 19 9.33 23.36 -15.19
CA GLY A 19 8.33 22.29 -15.37
C GLY A 19 7.48 22.01 -14.14
N VAL A 20 7.80 22.60 -12.98
CA VAL A 20 7.06 22.46 -11.73
C VAL A 20 7.06 23.79 -10.99
N TYR A 21 5.89 24.21 -10.53
CA TYR A 21 5.71 25.41 -9.72
C TYR A 21 5.11 25.02 -8.37
N ILE A 22 5.78 25.41 -7.28
CA ILE A 22 5.26 25.20 -5.92
C ILE A 22 4.71 26.54 -5.42
N TYR A 23 3.39 26.63 -5.27
CA TYR A 23 2.76 27.82 -4.70
C TYR A 23 2.68 27.66 -3.18
N HIS A 24 3.37 28.54 -2.46
CA HIS A 24 3.18 28.70 -1.02
C HIS A 24 2.13 29.79 -0.78
N PRO A 25 0.98 29.46 -0.15
CA PRO A 25 0.01 30.49 0.20
C PRO A 25 0.67 31.52 1.13
N PRO A 26 0.43 32.83 0.91
CA PRO A 26 1.05 33.87 1.70
C PRO A 26 0.68 33.68 3.16
N LYS A 27 1.70 33.49 4.02
CA LYS A 27 1.51 33.47 5.48
C LYS A 27 0.91 34.82 5.87
N SER A 28 -0.15 34.81 6.67
CA SER A 28 -0.80 36.01 7.22
C SER A 28 0.08 36.70 8.27
N SER A 29 1.25 37.19 7.88
CA SER A 29 2.06 38.10 8.69
C SER A 29 1.85 39.54 8.21
N LYS A 30 1.56 40.41 9.18
CA LYS A 30 1.20 41.84 9.10
C LYS A 30 1.87 42.63 7.97
N PRO A 31 1.18 43.63 7.39
CA PRO A 31 1.74 44.43 6.31
C PRO A 31 2.85 45.35 6.86
N SER A 32 4.11 45.10 6.49
CA SER A 32 5.12 46.15 6.54
C SER A 32 4.91 47.07 5.35
N SER A 33 4.72 48.34 5.64
CA SER A 33 4.57 49.43 4.69
C SER A 33 5.78 49.54 3.75
N ASP A 34 5.55 49.49 2.44
CA ASP A 34 5.89 50.61 1.55
C ASP A 34 5.33 50.46 0.11
N ARG A 35 4.29 51.25 -0.17
CA ARG A 35 3.92 51.90 -1.45
C ARG A 35 3.48 51.06 -2.69
N PRO A 36 2.69 51.70 -3.62
CA PRO A 36 1.35 51.21 -3.92
C PRO A 36 1.16 50.77 -5.38
N SER A 37 0.18 49.89 -5.63
CA SER A 37 -0.56 49.94 -6.90
C SER A 37 -2.03 49.66 -6.67
N LYS A 38 -2.84 50.55 -7.25
CA LYS A 38 -4.30 50.56 -7.24
C LYS A 38 -4.84 49.21 -7.69
N ARG A 39 -5.21 48.35 -6.74
CA ARG A 39 -6.15 47.26 -6.98
C ARG A 39 -7.40 47.52 -6.15
N ARG A 40 -8.52 47.52 -6.86
CA ARG A 40 -9.88 47.71 -6.34
C ARG A 40 -10.03 46.94 -5.03
N LYS A 41 -10.33 47.66 -3.96
CA LYS A 41 -10.65 47.11 -2.64
C LYS A 41 -11.94 46.32 -2.79
N VAL A 42 -11.83 45.03 -3.12
CA VAL A 42 -12.89 44.07 -2.85
C VAL A 42 -12.76 43.80 -1.36
N GLU A 43 -13.79 44.14 -0.60
CA GLU A 43 -13.86 43.81 0.81
C GLU A 43 -13.67 42.31 0.97
N LYS A 44 -12.46 41.89 1.37
CA LYS A 44 -12.30 40.57 1.95
C LYS A 44 -12.98 40.65 3.31
N LYS A 45 -14.20 40.12 3.39
CA LYS A 45 -14.69 39.56 4.64
C LYS A 45 -13.59 38.62 5.12
N ASP A 46 -13.00 38.98 6.25
CA ASP A 46 -12.00 38.17 6.95
C ASP A 46 -12.77 37.02 7.62
N ASP A 47 -13.34 36.16 6.78
CA ASP A 47 -13.89 34.89 7.19
C ASP A 47 -12.67 34.03 7.54
N ARG A 48 -12.30 34.04 8.82
CA ARG A 48 -11.62 32.92 9.46
C ARG A 48 -12.57 31.71 9.44
N ASN A 49 -13.05 31.32 8.26
CA ASN A 49 -14.02 30.27 8.11
C ASN A 49 -13.35 28.98 8.53
N ASN A 50 -13.91 28.36 9.57
CA ASN A 50 -13.84 26.92 9.75
C ASN A 50 -13.95 26.27 8.37
N HIS A 51 -12.86 25.71 7.87
CA HIS A 51 -12.86 25.00 6.60
C HIS A 51 -13.61 23.69 6.82
N PHE A 52 -14.94 23.76 6.75
CA PHE A 52 -15.76 22.59 6.57
C PHE A 52 -15.59 22.11 5.13
N PRO A 53 -15.33 20.81 4.88
CA PRO A 53 -15.23 20.27 3.53
C PRO A 53 -16.53 20.43 2.74
N PHE A 54 -17.68 20.56 3.43
CA PHE A 54 -18.98 20.77 2.82
C PHE A 54 -19.26 22.24 2.55
N VAL A 55 -19.71 22.53 1.33
CA VAL A 55 -20.23 23.84 0.97
C VAL A 55 -21.64 24.02 1.53
N PRO A 56 -22.03 25.25 1.91
CA PRO A 56 -23.40 25.56 2.28
C PRO A 56 -24.38 25.27 1.14
N LEU A 57 -25.49 24.62 1.45
CA LEU A 57 -26.59 24.35 0.53
C LEU A 57 -27.50 25.58 0.36
N LEU A 58 -28.56 25.41 -0.42
CA LEU A 58 -29.59 26.44 -0.65
C LEU A 58 -28.99 27.76 -1.16
N ASN A 59 -28.04 27.68 -2.10
CA ASN A 59 -27.32 28.83 -2.66
C ASN A 59 -26.58 29.70 -1.62
N GLY A 60 -26.20 29.13 -0.47
CA GLY A 60 -25.51 29.85 0.59
C GLY A 60 -26.38 30.21 1.79
N ASP A 61 -27.67 29.89 1.77
CA ASP A 61 -28.60 30.20 2.86
C ASP A 61 -28.54 29.19 4.02
N GLU A 62 -27.86 28.04 3.86
CA GLU A 62 -27.60 27.10 4.95
C GLU A 62 -26.64 27.72 5.98
N ASP A 63 -27.04 27.77 7.24
CA ASP A 63 -26.23 28.33 8.30
C ASP A 63 -25.01 27.44 8.63
N THR A 64 -23.95 28.05 9.15
CA THR A 64 -22.69 27.34 9.44
C THR A 64 -22.83 26.22 10.46
N THR A 65 -23.82 26.28 11.37
CA THR A 65 -24.04 25.20 12.34
C THR A 65 -24.69 23.98 11.69
N SER A 66 -25.64 24.21 10.77
CA SER A 66 -26.23 23.15 9.95
C SER A 66 -25.21 22.46 9.05
N VAL A 67 -24.27 23.22 8.45
CA VAL A 67 -23.17 22.66 7.66
C VAL A 67 -22.30 21.71 8.50
N ASP A 68 -21.89 22.12 9.72
CA ASP A 68 -21.10 21.30 10.64
C ASP A 68 -21.88 20.04 11.08
N VAL A 69 -23.17 20.18 11.43
CA VAL A 69 -24.02 19.05 11.81
C VAL A 69 -24.16 18.05 10.66
N ARG A 70 -24.38 18.52 9.43
CA ARG A 70 -24.49 17.66 8.23
C ARG A 70 -23.18 16.92 7.95
N TYR A 71 -22.04 17.60 8.10
CA TYR A 71 -20.73 16.98 7.92
C TYR A 71 -20.45 15.90 8.99
N ARG A 72 -20.72 16.18 10.27
CA ARG A 72 -20.56 15.18 11.34
C ARG A 72 -21.51 14.01 11.20
N ALA A 73 -22.75 14.26 10.78
CA ALA A 73 -23.71 13.20 10.49
C ALA A 73 -23.19 12.30 9.36
N TYR A 74 -22.65 12.87 8.28
CA TYR A 74 -21.99 12.12 7.22
C TYR A 74 -20.83 11.28 7.74
N GLU A 75 -19.89 11.86 8.49
CA GLU A 75 -18.72 11.14 9.01
C GLU A 75 -19.13 9.97 9.91
N HIS A 76 -20.10 10.19 10.80
CA HIS A 76 -20.60 9.16 11.70
C HIS A 76 -21.30 8.02 10.97
N LEU A 77 -22.19 8.35 10.02
CA LEU A 77 -22.90 7.37 9.21
C LEU A 77 -21.91 6.56 8.36
N TRP A 78 -21.00 7.23 7.64
CA TRP A 78 -20.02 6.56 6.80
C TRP A 78 -19.09 5.66 7.61
N SER A 79 -18.55 6.15 8.74
CA SER A 79 -17.67 5.36 9.61
C SER A 79 -18.36 4.08 10.11
N THR A 80 -19.66 4.17 10.43
CA THR A 80 -20.46 3.01 10.84
C THR A 80 -20.59 1.99 9.70
N GLN A 81 -20.93 2.45 8.49
CA GLN A 81 -21.06 1.56 7.33
C GLN A 81 -19.71 0.96 6.89
N GLU A 82 -18.66 1.77 6.85
CA GLU A 82 -17.29 1.35 6.54
C GLU A 82 -16.78 0.28 7.50
N GLY A 83 -17.07 0.41 8.80
CA GLY A 83 -16.72 -0.61 9.80
C GLY A 83 -17.38 -1.97 9.53
N LYS A 84 -18.65 -2.00 9.12
CA LYS A 84 -19.36 -3.24 8.76
C LYS A 84 -18.78 -3.88 7.51
N ILE A 85 -18.55 -3.07 6.49
CA ILE A 85 -17.93 -3.51 5.23
C ILE A 85 -16.55 -4.11 5.50
N GLN A 86 -15.72 -3.44 6.32
CA GLN A 86 -14.39 -3.94 6.67
C GLN A 86 -14.46 -5.28 7.40
N LYS A 87 -15.46 -5.47 8.26
CA LYS A 87 -15.71 -6.76 8.93
C LYS A 87 -16.03 -7.87 7.93
N ILE A 88 -16.88 -7.61 6.94
CA ILE A 88 -17.22 -8.59 5.89
C ILE A 88 -15.99 -8.98 5.09
N LEU A 89 -15.16 -8.00 4.73
CA LEU A 89 -13.88 -8.25 4.06
C LEU A 89 -12.98 -9.12 4.91
N ASP A 90 -12.82 -8.78 6.20
CA ASP A 90 -11.95 -9.51 7.11
C ASP A 90 -12.41 -10.95 7.36
N ASP A 91 -13.73 -11.17 7.39
CA ASP A 91 -14.35 -12.49 7.47
C ASP A 91 -14.13 -13.28 6.17
N ALA A 92 -14.27 -12.65 5.00
CA ALA A 92 -14.08 -13.32 3.70
C ALA A 92 -12.65 -13.86 3.51
N ASP A 93 -11.65 -13.13 3.98
CA ASP A 93 -10.24 -13.55 3.88
C ASP A 93 -9.76 -14.39 5.08
N SER A 94 -10.61 -14.65 6.07
CA SER A 94 -10.20 -15.29 7.32
C SER A 94 -9.64 -16.69 7.10
N GLU A 95 -10.30 -17.51 6.29
CA GLU A 95 -9.91 -18.88 5.99
C GLU A 95 -8.55 -18.94 5.28
N ILE A 96 -8.36 -18.16 4.21
CA ILE A 96 -7.07 -18.10 3.51
C ILE A 96 -5.97 -17.58 4.42
N LEU A 97 -6.25 -16.56 5.25
CA LEU A 97 -5.29 -16.06 6.23
C LEU A 97 -4.87 -17.14 7.21
N ASP A 98 -5.80 -17.94 7.74
CA ASP A 98 -5.50 -19.03 8.66
C ASP A 98 -4.69 -20.14 7.98
N ASN A 99 -5.07 -20.50 6.75
CA ASN A 99 -4.36 -21.50 5.94
C ASN A 99 -2.92 -21.06 5.61
N VAL A 100 -2.72 -19.81 5.20
CA VAL A 100 -1.39 -19.24 4.91
C VAL A 100 -0.56 -19.07 6.19
N SER A 101 -1.18 -18.58 7.27
CA SER A 101 -0.51 -18.45 8.58
C SER A 101 -0.03 -19.81 9.09
N SER A 102 -0.89 -20.83 9.00
CA SER A 102 -0.56 -22.21 9.39
C SER A 102 0.57 -22.78 8.54
N PHE A 103 0.54 -22.56 7.22
CA PHE A 103 1.63 -22.92 6.33
C PHE A 103 2.94 -22.29 6.76
N VAL A 104 3.02 -20.95 6.87
CA VAL A 104 4.26 -20.25 7.27
C VAL A 104 4.80 -20.79 8.59
N ARG A 105 3.93 -20.99 9.60
CA ARG A 105 4.34 -21.48 10.92
C ARG A 105 4.86 -22.92 10.90
N THR A 106 4.25 -23.79 10.10
CA THR A 106 4.60 -25.21 10.04
C THR A 106 5.76 -25.52 9.08
N THR A 107 6.04 -24.63 8.13
CA THR A 107 7.13 -24.83 7.17
C THR A 107 8.49 -24.44 7.73
N SER A 108 9.50 -25.22 7.38
CA SER A 108 10.91 -24.92 7.58
C SER A 108 11.71 -25.43 6.38
N PRO A 109 12.91 -24.89 6.11
CA PRO A 109 13.78 -25.43 5.07
C PRO A 109 14.04 -26.94 5.23
N GLU A 110 14.15 -27.43 6.47
CA GLU A 110 14.35 -28.85 6.78
C GLU A 110 13.16 -29.70 6.37
N THR A 111 11.93 -29.24 6.66
CA THR A 111 10.69 -29.93 6.24
C THR A 111 10.54 -30.00 4.72
N TYR A 112 11.24 -29.13 3.99
CA TYR A 112 11.14 -28.99 2.54
C TYR A 112 12.41 -29.45 1.80
N ASN A 113 13.25 -30.29 2.42
CA ASN A 113 14.47 -30.86 1.82
C ASN A 113 15.47 -29.78 1.33
N GLY A 114 15.60 -28.68 2.06
CA GLY A 114 16.49 -27.56 1.68
C GLY A 114 15.95 -26.69 0.54
N CYS A 115 14.73 -26.93 0.06
CA CYS A 115 14.04 -26.03 -0.87
C CYS A 115 13.38 -24.87 -0.09
N ILE A 116 13.21 -23.73 -0.74
CA ILE A 116 12.49 -22.59 -0.19
C ILE A 116 10.99 -22.94 -0.16
N PRO A 117 10.34 -22.96 1.02
CA PRO A 117 8.89 -23.09 1.09
C PRO A 117 8.23 -21.87 0.43
N ALA A 118 7.27 -22.08 -0.47
CA ALA A 118 6.56 -20.99 -1.12
C ALA A 118 5.04 -21.17 -1.06
N ALA A 119 4.34 -20.10 -0.69
CA ALA A 119 2.90 -19.97 -0.88
C ALA A 119 2.64 -19.33 -2.26
N LEU A 120 1.98 -20.07 -3.15
CA LEU A 120 1.57 -19.59 -4.47
C LEU A 120 0.12 -19.11 -4.34
N VAL A 121 -0.06 -17.80 -4.28
CA VAL A 121 -1.38 -17.18 -4.04
C VAL A 121 -1.93 -16.66 -5.36
N THR A 122 -3.00 -17.26 -5.86
CA THR A 122 -3.72 -16.75 -7.03
C THR A 122 -4.61 -15.58 -6.62
N VAL A 123 -4.33 -14.41 -7.17
CA VAL A 123 -4.96 -13.14 -6.78
C VAL A 123 -6.12 -12.76 -7.72
N GLY A 124 -6.08 -13.25 -8.96
CA GLY A 124 -7.07 -12.90 -9.99
C GLY A 124 -7.19 -11.39 -10.16
N SER A 125 -8.42 -10.88 -10.27
CA SER A 125 -8.71 -9.45 -10.41
C SER A 125 -8.68 -8.66 -9.09
N ASN A 126 -8.51 -9.33 -7.94
CA ASN A 126 -8.68 -8.72 -6.62
C ASN A 126 -7.33 -8.45 -5.92
N VAL A 127 -6.49 -7.61 -6.53
CA VAL A 127 -5.12 -7.30 -6.06
C VAL A 127 -5.07 -6.74 -4.63
N SER A 128 -6.13 -6.06 -4.20
CA SER A 128 -6.29 -5.52 -2.84
C SER A 128 -6.40 -6.62 -1.77
N SER A 129 -7.01 -7.77 -2.07
CA SER A 129 -7.11 -8.88 -1.12
C SER A 129 -5.73 -9.42 -0.72
N LEU A 130 -4.80 -9.57 -1.66
CA LEU A 130 -3.43 -9.98 -1.31
C LEU A 130 -2.75 -8.95 -0.39
N SER A 131 -2.92 -7.66 -0.66
CA SER A 131 -2.34 -6.60 0.18
C SER A 131 -2.88 -6.66 1.62
N ARG A 132 -4.18 -6.93 1.79
CA ARG A 132 -4.82 -7.08 3.10
C ARG A 132 -4.38 -8.36 3.81
N LEU A 133 -4.29 -9.48 3.09
CA LEU A 133 -3.74 -10.75 3.58
C LEU A 133 -2.32 -10.57 4.13
N LEU A 134 -1.43 -9.94 3.34
CA LEU A 134 -0.03 -9.71 3.72
C LEU A 134 0.09 -8.82 4.96
N ARG A 135 -0.71 -7.75 5.06
CA ARG A 135 -0.76 -6.89 6.24
C ARG A 135 -1.16 -7.68 7.49
N ARG A 136 -2.28 -8.42 7.42
CA ARG A 136 -2.77 -9.21 8.56
C ARG A 136 -1.80 -10.33 8.96
N LEU A 137 -1.13 -10.94 7.99
CA LEU A 137 -0.09 -11.94 8.24
C LEU A 137 1.11 -11.31 8.96
N ASN A 138 1.54 -10.12 8.52
CA ASN A 138 2.62 -9.36 9.16
C ASN A 138 2.26 -9.03 10.62
N ASP A 139 1.06 -8.50 10.85
CA ASP A 139 0.58 -8.13 12.19
C ASP A 139 0.56 -9.37 13.11
N ARG A 140 0.14 -10.54 12.60
CA ARG A 140 0.15 -11.80 13.35
C ARG A 140 1.57 -12.26 13.72
N LEU A 141 2.52 -12.19 12.79
CA LEU A 141 3.91 -12.62 13.01
C LEU A 141 4.69 -11.69 13.94
N ILE A 142 4.44 -10.37 13.85
CA ILE A 142 5.03 -9.38 14.75
C ILE A 142 4.45 -9.55 16.16
N SER A 143 3.12 -9.71 16.28
CA SER A 143 2.46 -9.85 17.59
C SER A 143 2.82 -11.15 18.32
N SER A 144 3.19 -12.20 17.59
CA SER A 144 3.68 -13.46 18.17
C SER A 144 5.20 -13.49 18.38
N GLU A 145 5.91 -12.41 18.05
CA GLU A 145 7.39 -12.33 18.06
C GLU A 145 8.06 -13.44 17.22
N GLU A 146 7.35 -14.00 16.24
CA GLU A 146 7.87 -15.07 15.37
C GLU A 146 8.68 -14.51 14.20
N GLY A 147 8.38 -13.28 13.76
CA GLY A 147 9.09 -12.62 12.66
C GLY A 147 8.26 -11.56 11.95
N GLY A 148 8.32 -11.53 10.62
CA GLY A 148 7.63 -10.50 9.84
C GLY A 148 7.52 -10.82 8.36
N VAL A 149 6.77 -9.98 7.66
CA VAL A 149 6.54 -10.04 6.21
C VAL A 149 7.21 -8.85 5.54
N ILE A 150 8.02 -9.13 4.53
CA ILE A 150 8.67 -8.18 3.65
C ILE A 150 7.90 -8.18 2.34
N VAL A 151 7.30 -7.07 1.97
CA VAL A 151 6.55 -6.95 0.72
C VAL A 151 7.42 -6.24 -0.32
N LEU A 152 7.53 -6.83 -1.50
CA LEU A 152 8.22 -6.25 -2.65
C LEU A 152 7.26 -6.12 -3.84
N GLU A 153 7.32 -4.98 -4.49
CA GLU A 153 6.77 -4.74 -5.83
C GLU A 153 7.89 -4.75 -6.87
N SER A 154 7.56 -4.92 -8.15
CA SER A 154 8.56 -4.94 -9.23
C SER A 154 9.35 -3.62 -9.31
N GLY A 155 8.71 -2.50 -8.98
CA GLY A 155 9.35 -1.18 -8.86
C GLY A 155 10.40 -1.08 -7.75
N ASP A 156 10.27 -1.91 -6.69
CA ASP A 156 11.24 -1.96 -5.58
C ASP A 156 12.48 -2.79 -5.93
N ALA A 157 12.46 -3.51 -7.04
CA ALA A 157 13.49 -4.45 -7.42
C ALA A 157 13.89 -4.30 -8.90
N PRO A 158 14.45 -3.15 -9.33
CA PRO A 158 14.95 -3.00 -10.70
C PRO A 158 16.22 -3.84 -10.97
N ASN A 159 16.92 -4.26 -9.92
CA ASN A 159 18.08 -5.16 -9.97
C ASN A 159 18.28 -5.82 -8.59
N LEU A 160 19.13 -6.86 -8.55
CA LEU A 160 19.34 -7.68 -7.35
C LEU A 160 19.84 -6.84 -6.16
N LYS A 161 20.76 -5.90 -6.39
CA LYS A 161 21.31 -5.04 -5.34
C LYS A 161 20.21 -4.21 -4.67
N THR A 162 19.32 -3.61 -5.45
CA THR A 162 18.20 -2.82 -4.91
C THR A 162 17.18 -3.72 -4.21
N ALA A 163 16.87 -4.89 -4.77
CA ALA A 163 15.98 -5.87 -4.14
C ALA A 163 16.49 -6.26 -2.75
N LEU A 164 17.76 -6.63 -2.62
CA LEU A 164 18.37 -7.00 -1.33
C LEU A 164 18.37 -5.84 -0.33
N LYS A 165 18.73 -4.63 -0.78
CA LYS A 165 18.68 -3.43 0.07
C LYS A 165 17.27 -3.21 0.62
N ASN A 166 16.25 -3.37 -0.21
CA ASN A 166 14.86 -3.18 0.18
C ASN A 166 14.36 -4.32 1.08
N ILE A 167 14.77 -5.56 0.85
CA ILE A 167 14.51 -6.70 1.75
C ILE A 167 15.05 -6.39 3.16
N ILE A 168 16.34 -6.06 3.26
CA ILE A 168 16.99 -5.78 4.55
C ILE A 168 16.33 -4.58 5.23
N ARG A 169 16.10 -3.50 4.48
CA ARG A 169 15.46 -2.29 5.00
C ARG A 169 14.08 -2.61 5.55
N ALA A 170 13.22 -3.24 4.76
CA ALA A 170 11.85 -3.58 5.15
C ALA A 170 11.82 -4.50 6.39
N ALA A 171 12.69 -5.51 6.43
CA ALA A 171 12.78 -6.45 7.56
C ALA A 171 12.98 -5.73 8.90
N ILE A 172 13.85 -4.70 8.90
CA ILE A 172 14.23 -3.97 10.10
C ILE A 172 13.25 -2.83 10.39
N THR A 173 12.80 -2.11 9.35
CA THR A 173 11.86 -0.99 9.55
C THR A 173 10.49 -1.44 10.03
N ASN A 174 10.07 -2.66 9.67
CA ASN A 174 8.78 -3.20 10.10
C ASN A 174 8.72 -3.48 11.61
N THR A 175 9.86 -3.63 12.28
CA THR A 175 9.95 -3.98 13.71
C THR A 175 10.58 -2.88 14.55
N GLU A 176 11.63 -2.22 14.05
CA GLU A 176 12.43 -1.22 14.79
C GLU A 176 12.32 0.20 14.19
N GLY A 177 11.55 0.38 13.12
CA GLY A 177 11.44 1.65 12.41
C GLY A 177 12.73 2.07 11.70
N ASN A 178 12.74 3.31 11.21
CA ASN A 178 13.86 3.83 10.43
C ASN A 178 15.13 4.02 11.27
N ASP A 179 14.98 4.31 12.56
CA ASP A 179 16.11 4.52 13.47
C ASP A 179 16.85 3.19 13.73
N GLY A 180 16.11 2.09 13.86
CA GLY A 180 16.69 0.74 13.93
C GLY A 180 17.55 0.41 12.73
N TYR A 181 17.07 0.70 11.51
CA TYR A 181 17.85 0.48 10.29
C TYR A 181 19.14 1.31 10.24
N GLN A 182 19.10 2.58 10.67
CA GLN A 182 20.31 3.41 10.75
C GLN A 182 21.28 2.91 11.81
N SER A 183 20.79 2.46 12.97
CA SER A 183 21.63 1.89 14.02
C SER A 183 22.35 0.63 13.52
N LEU A 184 21.67 -0.25 12.80
CA LEU A 184 22.24 -1.51 12.33
C LEU A 184 23.37 -1.30 11.30
N LEU A 185 23.33 -0.20 10.54
CA LEU A 185 24.38 0.17 9.58
C LEU A 185 25.59 0.86 10.22
N ASN A 186 25.42 1.47 11.41
CA ASN A 186 26.42 2.33 12.04
C ASN A 186 27.03 1.73 13.32
N ASP A 187 26.30 0.90 14.05
CA ASP A 187 26.59 0.45 15.42
C ASP A 187 27.18 -0.99 15.46
N ARG A 188 28.06 -1.29 14.50
CA ARG A 188 28.71 -2.61 14.40
C ARG A 188 30.18 -2.54 14.76
N ASP A 189 30.59 -3.42 15.66
CA ASP A 189 32.00 -3.76 15.87
C ASP A 189 32.49 -4.62 14.70
N GLY A 190 33.11 -3.99 13.70
CA GLY A 190 33.70 -4.69 12.55
C GLY A 190 33.75 -3.87 11.26
N PRO A 191 34.14 -4.49 10.13
CA PRO A 191 34.11 -3.86 8.82
C PRO A 191 32.69 -3.42 8.45
N ARG A 192 32.56 -2.23 7.87
CA ARG A 192 31.27 -1.71 7.42
C ARG A 192 30.73 -2.55 6.26
N LEU A 193 29.70 -3.34 6.53
CA LEU A 193 28.99 -4.09 5.49
C LEU A 193 28.21 -3.15 4.57
N LEU A 194 28.00 -3.60 3.35
CA LEU A 194 27.21 -2.88 2.36
C LEU A 194 25.73 -3.06 2.69
N GLY A 195 24.92 -2.02 2.49
CA GLY A 195 23.49 -2.05 2.85
C GLY A 195 22.60 -3.02 2.05
N TYR A 196 23.19 -3.90 1.25
CA TYR A 196 22.56 -4.95 0.46
C TYR A 196 23.17 -6.34 0.76
N ASP A 197 24.02 -6.44 1.78
CA ASP A 197 24.63 -7.68 2.23
C ASP A 197 23.66 -8.44 3.17
N LEU A 198 23.38 -9.71 2.85
CA LEU A 198 22.45 -10.54 3.64
C LEU A 198 23.02 -10.91 5.01
N ASP A 199 24.33 -10.74 5.26
CA ASP A 199 24.87 -10.84 6.61
C ASP A 199 24.20 -9.85 7.58
N LEU A 200 23.79 -8.67 7.09
CA LEU A 200 23.02 -7.71 7.88
C LEU A 200 21.69 -8.30 8.36
N LEU A 201 20.99 -9.01 7.47
CA LEU A 201 19.72 -9.65 7.77
C LEU A 201 19.91 -10.87 8.67
N SER A 202 20.93 -11.68 8.42
CA SER A 202 21.30 -12.84 9.22
C SER A 202 21.57 -12.46 10.68
N ASP A 203 22.34 -11.39 10.92
CA ASP A 203 22.62 -10.93 12.27
C ASP A 203 21.39 -10.34 12.95
N TYR A 204 20.54 -9.62 12.21
CA TYR A 204 19.25 -9.15 12.72
C TYR A 204 18.35 -10.33 13.14
N VAL A 205 18.23 -11.35 12.29
CA VAL A 205 17.47 -12.58 12.55
C VAL A 205 17.98 -13.27 13.81
N LYS A 206 19.30 -13.42 13.97
CA LYS A 206 19.91 -14.00 15.17
C LYS A 206 19.67 -13.16 16.43
N LYS A 207 19.87 -11.85 16.36
CA LYS A 207 19.71 -10.92 17.49
C LYS A 207 18.28 -10.90 18.01
N ARG A 208 17.30 -10.97 17.11
CA ARG A 208 15.87 -10.92 17.43
C ARG A 208 15.22 -12.29 17.60
N GLY A 209 15.94 -13.38 17.33
CA GLY A 209 15.36 -14.73 17.40
C GLY A 209 14.25 -14.95 16.36
N VAL A 210 14.33 -14.30 15.19
CA VAL A 210 13.29 -14.41 14.16
C VAL A 210 13.26 -15.84 13.63
N THR A 211 12.09 -16.47 13.69
CA THR A 211 11.87 -17.84 13.23
C THR A 211 11.16 -17.89 11.88
N LYS A 212 10.50 -16.80 11.45
CA LYS A 212 9.71 -16.72 10.21
C LYS A 212 10.00 -15.42 9.45
N MET A 213 10.74 -15.53 8.35
CA MET A 213 11.02 -14.40 7.46
C MET A 213 10.26 -14.58 6.14
N VAL A 214 9.10 -13.96 6.01
CA VAL A 214 8.29 -14.08 4.79
C VAL A 214 8.71 -13.00 3.79
N VAL A 215 9.13 -13.38 2.59
CA VAL A 215 9.38 -12.47 1.47
C VAL A 215 8.23 -12.62 0.47
N ALA A 216 7.39 -11.60 0.39
CA ALA A 216 6.20 -11.56 -0.44
C ALA A 216 6.42 -10.73 -1.71
N LEU A 217 6.33 -11.37 -2.87
CA LEU A 217 6.31 -10.69 -4.17
C LEU A 217 4.84 -10.48 -4.55
N ARG A 218 4.35 -9.23 -4.46
CA ARG A 218 2.91 -8.95 -4.60
C ARG A 218 2.37 -9.31 -5.98
N ASP A 219 3.14 -9.00 -7.02
CA ASP A 219 2.86 -9.40 -8.39
C ASP A 219 4.15 -10.01 -8.95
N SER A 220 4.32 -11.31 -8.74
CA SER A 220 5.53 -12.01 -9.18
C SER A 220 5.70 -12.01 -10.69
N GLU A 221 4.62 -11.80 -11.44
CA GLU A 221 4.65 -11.75 -12.91
C GLU A 221 5.17 -10.42 -13.44
N ALA A 222 5.12 -9.35 -12.65
CA ALA A 222 5.68 -8.05 -13.04
C ALA A 222 7.21 -7.97 -12.90
N PHE A 223 7.87 -8.96 -12.28
CA PHE A 223 9.33 -8.98 -12.12
C PHE A 223 10.03 -9.52 -13.35
N ASP A 224 11.26 -9.03 -13.59
CA ASP A 224 12.17 -9.60 -14.57
C ASP A 224 12.51 -11.07 -14.19
N PRO A 225 12.35 -12.05 -15.11
CA PRO A 225 12.64 -13.45 -14.81
C PRO A 225 14.11 -13.74 -14.45
N GLY A 226 15.05 -12.97 -15.01
CA GLY A 226 16.48 -13.08 -14.69
C GLY A 226 16.74 -12.68 -13.25
N LEU A 227 16.21 -11.53 -12.84
CA LEU A 227 16.24 -11.09 -11.45
C LEU A 227 15.60 -12.09 -10.49
N LEU A 228 14.42 -12.64 -10.82
CA LEU A 228 13.78 -13.65 -9.98
C LEU A 228 14.68 -14.87 -9.82
N THR A 229 15.31 -15.33 -10.90
CA THR A 229 16.25 -16.46 -10.87
C THR A 229 17.43 -16.20 -9.94
N ASP A 230 18.05 -15.03 -10.05
CA ASP A 230 19.17 -14.63 -9.20
C ASP A 230 18.75 -14.51 -7.73
N LEU A 231 17.58 -13.90 -7.48
CA LEU A 231 17.03 -13.74 -6.13
C LEU A 231 16.72 -15.10 -5.49
N LEU A 232 16.07 -16.01 -6.20
CA LEU A 232 15.74 -17.35 -5.70
C LEU A 232 17.00 -18.17 -5.39
N SER A 233 17.99 -18.10 -6.29
CA SER A 233 19.28 -18.76 -6.09
C SER A 233 19.99 -18.22 -4.83
N LEU A 234 19.98 -16.90 -4.66
CA LEU A 234 20.57 -16.28 -3.49
C LEU A 234 19.79 -16.64 -2.22
N LEU A 235 18.47 -16.50 -2.17
CA LEU A 235 17.67 -16.85 -0.99
C LEU A 235 17.85 -18.32 -0.59
N SER A 236 17.92 -19.23 -1.57
CA SER A 236 18.17 -20.66 -1.33
C SER A 236 19.53 -20.90 -0.64
N SER A 237 20.59 -20.19 -1.05
CA SER A 237 21.93 -20.32 -0.46
C SER A 237 22.07 -19.76 0.98
N TRP A 238 21.01 -19.13 1.50
CA TRP A 238 20.96 -18.54 2.85
C TRP A 238 19.93 -19.21 3.77
N LEU A 239 19.26 -20.28 3.32
CA LEU A 239 18.22 -20.97 4.11
C LEU A 239 18.75 -21.56 5.42
N ASP A 240 20.06 -21.83 5.50
CA ASP A 240 20.73 -22.31 6.71
C ASP A 240 20.90 -21.22 7.79
N ARG A 241 20.84 -19.95 7.39
CA ARG A 241 21.06 -18.79 8.28
C ARG A 241 19.79 -17.98 8.50
N ILE A 242 18.89 -17.94 7.52
CA ILE A 242 17.69 -17.11 7.52
C ILE A 242 16.49 -17.98 7.16
N PRO A 243 15.44 -18.05 8.00
CA PRO A 243 14.29 -18.92 7.78
C PRO A 243 13.32 -18.29 6.77
N PHE A 244 13.75 -18.22 5.50
CA PHE A 244 12.94 -17.66 4.43
C PHE A 244 11.73 -18.52 4.10
N THR A 245 10.60 -17.86 3.86
CA THR A 245 9.42 -18.41 3.21
C THR A 245 8.99 -17.42 2.15
N LEU A 246 8.68 -17.91 0.94
CA LEU A 246 8.21 -17.05 -0.14
C LEU A 246 6.69 -17.00 -0.15
N LEU A 247 6.16 -15.85 -0.52
CA LEU A 247 4.76 -15.71 -0.92
C LEU A 247 4.74 -15.03 -2.29
N LEU A 248 4.21 -15.74 -3.28
CA LEU A 248 4.17 -15.30 -4.67
C LEU A 248 2.73 -14.98 -5.05
N GLY A 249 2.43 -13.70 -5.26
CA GLY A 249 1.16 -13.26 -5.81
C GLY A 249 1.15 -13.43 -7.32
N ILE A 250 0.28 -14.30 -7.82
CA ILE A 250 0.17 -14.67 -9.22
C ILE A 250 -1.20 -14.19 -9.72
N SER A 251 -1.19 -13.37 -10.77
CA SER A 251 -2.42 -12.80 -11.33
C SER A 251 -3.05 -13.73 -12.37
N THR A 252 -2.21 -14.49 -13.09
CA THR A 252 -2.66 -15.47 -14.10
C THR A 252 -2.79 -16.88 -13.50
N SER A 253 -2.17 -17.89 -14.11
CA SER A 253 -2.09 -19.26 -13.62
C SER A 253 -0.68 -19.57 -13.14
N VAL A 254 -0.58 -20.52 -12.22
CA VAL A 254 0.72 -20.94 -11.68
C VAL A 254 1.59 -21.59 -12.75
N GLU A 255 0.99 -22.29 -13.71
CA GLU A 255 1.69 -22.93 -14.82
C GLU A 255 2.35 -21.90 -15.75
N LEU A 256 1.67 -20.78 -16.01
CA LEU A 256 2.24 -19.68 -16.80
C LEU A 256 3.39 -19.01 -16.05
N PHE A 257 3.25 -18.82 -14.73
CA PHE A 257 4.33 -18.31 -13.89
C PHE A 257 5.53 -19.26 -13.87
N GLU A 258 5.31 -20.57 -13.65
CA GLU A 258 6.36 -21.59 -13.65
C GLU A 258 7.08 -21.64 -15.00
N GLY A 259 6.35 -21.56 -16.11
CA GLY A 259 6.90 -21.57 -17.47
C GLY A 259 7.84 -20.39 -17.79
N ARG A 260 7.83 -19.32 -16.98
CA ARG A 260 8.75 -18.17 -17.13
C ARG A 260 10.08 -18.38 -16.42
N LEU A 261 10.18 -19.34 -15.52
CA LEU A 261 11.38 -19.60 -14.75
C LEU A 261 12.19 -20.77 -15.34
N PRO A 262 13.53 -20.70 -15.33
CA PRO A 262 14.35 -21.87 -15.62
C PRO A 262 14.03 -23.03 -14.66
N ARG A 263 14.12 -24.27 -15.15
CA ARG A 263 13.88 -25.47 -14.32
C ARG A 263 14.77 -25.54 -13.07
N SER A 264 15.99 -24.99 -13.16
CA SER A 264 16.89 -24.88 -12.02
C SER A 264 16.32 -24.01 -10.91
N SER A 265 15.65 -22.90 -11.26
CA SER A 265 15.02 -21.98 -10.30
C SER A 265 13.76 -22.58 -9.69
N VAL A 266 12.94 -23.25 -10.52
CA VAL A 266 11.74 -23.97 -10.04
C VAL A 266 12.12 -25.06 -9.04
N ALA A 267 13.22 -25.79 -9.28
CA ALA A 267 13.71 -26.82 -8.38
C ALA A 267 14.17 -26.30 -6.99
N LEU A 268 14.42 -25.00 -6.84
CA LEU A 268 14.76 -24.39 -5.55
C LEU A 268 13.53 -24.12 -4.69
N ILE A 269 12.34 -24.10 -5.29
CA ILE A 269 11.10 -23.74 -4.63
C ILE A 269 10.24 -24.98 -4.46
N ARG A 270 9.55 -25.06 -3.33
CA ARG A 270 8.51 -26.07 -3.14
C ARG A 270 7.22 -25.41 -2.69
N GLY A 271 6.34 -25.25 -3.67
CA GLY A 271 5.11 -24.47 -3.60
C GLY A 271 3.92 -25.20 -2.97
N LYS A 272 3.05 -24.45 -2.29
CA LYS A 272 1.68 -24.84 -1.94
C LYS A 272 0.72 -23.77 -2.47
N TYR A 273 -0.38 -24.21 -3.06
CA TYR A 273 -1.38 -23.34 -3.69
C TYR A 273 -2.36 -22.78 -2.66
N PHE A 274 -2.71 -21.52 -2.82
CA PHE A 274 -3.75 -20.83 -2.07
C PHE A 274 -4.55 -19.94 -3.02
N GLU A 275 -5.86 -19.91 -2.84
CA GLU A 275 -6.77 -19.15 -3.71
C GLU A 275 -7.77 -18.38 -2.84
N PHE A 276 -8.02 -17.12 -3.20
CA PHE A 276 -9.09 -16.34 -2.60
C PHE A 276 -10.44 -16.90 -3.03
N HIS A 277 -11.32 -17.18 -2.08
CA HIS A 277 -12.69 -17.59 -2.41
C HIS A 277 -13.48 -16.41 -3.02
N GLU A 278 -14.44 -16.73 -3.90
CA GLU A 278 -15.07 -15.78 -4.83
C GLU A 278 -15.53 -14.45 -4.21
N SER A 279 -15.11 -13.35 -4.85
CA SER A 279 -15.45 -11.97 -4.50
C SER A 279 -16.92 -11.60 -4.75
N SER A 280 -17.64 -12.35 -5.58
CA SER A 280 -19.07 -12.14 -5.89
C SER A 280 -19.94 -12.17 -4.63
N ASN A 281 -19.78 -13.23 -3.83
CA ASN A 281 -20.46 -13.37 -2.54
C ASN A 281 -20.13 -12.24 -1.56
N CYS A 282 -18.97 -11.59 -1.69
CA CYS A 282 -18.61 -10.47 -0.82
C CYS A 282 -19.46 -9.22 -1.14
N VAL A 283 -19.67 -8.91 -2.43
CA VAL A 283 -20.48 -7.76 -2.85
C VAL A 283 -21.94 -7.94 -2.43
N ASP A 284 -22.49 -9.14 -2.63
CA ASP A 284 -23.85 -9.47 -2.20
C ASP A 284 -24.02 -9.29 -0.68
N ARG A 285 -23.10 -9.88 0.11
CA ARG A 285 -23.10 -9.74 1.57
C ARG A 285 -22.93 -8.29 2.03
N MET A 286 -22.10 -7.50 1.35
CA MET A 286 -21.95 -6.08 1.62
C MET A 286 -23.26 -5.34 1.39
N TYR A 287 -23.88 -5.52 0.23
CA TYR A 287 -25.14 -4.88 -0.11
C TYR A 287 -26.25 -5.26 0.88
N GLU A 288 -26.41 -6.55 1.19
CA GLU A 288 -27.37 -7.03 2.17
C GLU A 288 -27.12 -6.40 3.55
N THR A 289 -25.87 -6.37 4.01
CA THR A 289 -25.54 -5.79 5.32
C THR A 289 -25.81 -4.29 5.38
N LEU A 290 -25.61 -3.57 4.28
CA LEU A 290 -25.88 -2.13 4.20
C LEU A 290 -27.38 -1.82 4.16
N GLN A 291 -28.20 -2.69 3.57
CA GLN A 291 -29.62 -2.44 3.31
C GLN A 291 -30.57 -3.15 4.29
N ALA A 292 -30.13 -4.20 5.00
CA ALA A 292 -30.97 -5.01 5.88
C ALA A 292 -31.11 -4.44 7.31
N GLU A 293 -30.64 -3.22 7.58
CA GLU A 293 -30.78 -2.62 8.91
C GLU A 293 -32.24 -2.29 9.23
N GLY A 294 -32.77 -2.89 10.31
CA GLY A 294 -34.12 -2.63 10.80
C GLY A 294 -34.35 -1.22 11.35
N ASP A 295 -33.28 -0.48 11.65
CA ASP A 295 -33.28 0.94 12.08
C ASP A 295 -32.70 1.86 10.98
N GLY A 296 -32.75 1.42 9.72
CA GLY A 296 -31.95 1.94 8.62
C GLY A 296 -32.02 3.46 8.45
N VAL A 297 -30.91 4.15 8.74
CA VAL A 297 -30.72 5.59 8.51
C VAL A 297 -30.20 5.88 7.09
N PHE A 298 -29.66 4.85 6.42
CA PHE A 298 -29.07 4.94 5.08
C PHE A 298 -29.62 3.83 4.18
N TRP A 299 -30.06 4.21 2.97
CA TRP A 299 -30.62 3.28 1.99
C TRP A 299 -30.12 3.63 0.60
N LEU A 300 -29.72 2.62 -0.17
CA LEU A 300 -29.37 2.79 -1.57
C LEU A 300 -30.64 2.67 -2.41
N GLY A 301 -30.93 3.69 -3.22
CA GLY A 301 -32.06 3.68 -4.13
C GLY A 301 -31.94 2.59 -5.20
N ARG A 302 -33.08 2.16 -5.77
CA ARG A 302 -33.16 1.10 -6.78
C ARG A 302 -32.23 1.33 -7.98
N ASN A 303 -32.23 2.53 -8.54
CA ASN A 303 -31.44 2.85 -9.73
C ASN A 303 -29.94 2.77 -9.44
N LEU A 304 -29.53 3.24 -8.26
CA LEU A 304 -28.14 3.16 -7.82
C LEU A 304 -27.71 1.72 -7.57
N THR A 305 -28.59 0.92 -6.95
CA THR A 305 -28.38 -0.51 -6.75
C THR A 305 -28.18 -1.24 -8.08
N GLY A 306 -29.04 -0.99 -9.06
CA GLY A 306 -28.91 -1.58 -10.40
C GLY A 306 -27.55 -1.25 -11.04
N LEU A 307 -27.15 0.02 -10.99
CA LEU A 307 -25.85 0.47 -11.51
C LEU A 307 -24.67 -0.18 -10.77
N LEU A 308 -24.77 -0.33 -9.44
CA LEU A 308 -23.74 -0.95 -8.61
C LEU A 308 -23.52 -2.41 -9.01
N PHE A 309 -24.59 -3.20 -9.12
CA PHE A 309 -24.52 -4.61 -9.47
C PHE A 309 -24.12 -4.85 -10.92
N GLU A 310 -24.62 -4.04 -11.86
CA GLU A 310 -24.19 -4.07 -13.27
C GLU A 310 -22.68 -3.82 -13.36
N ARG A 311 -22.16 -2.82 -12.63
CA ARG A 311 -20.73 -2.53 -12.63
C ARG A 311 -19.88 -3.58 -11.93
N SER A 312 -20.36 -4.18 -10.84
CA SER A 312 -19.60 -5.25 -10.17
C SER A 312 -19.54 -6.52 -11.01
N SER A 313 -20.62 -6.83 -11.73
CA SER A 313 -20.70 -7.96 -12.66
C SER A 313 -19.79 -7.77 -13.88
N ASP A 314 -19.86 -6.62 -14.54
CA ASP A 314 -19.29 -6.46 -15.87
C ASP A 314 -17.81 -6.03 -15.87
N PHE A 315 -17.29 -5.46 -14.77
CA PHE A 315 -15.97 -4.83 -14.75
C PHE A 315 -14.94 -5.47 -13.80
N PHE A 316 -15.15 -6.71 -13.34
CA PHE A 316 -14.26 -7.36 -12.36
C PHE A 316 -13.89 -6.43 -11.20
N GLN A 317 -14.88 -5.69 -10.66
CA GLN A 317 -14.56 -4.71 -9.62
C GLN A 317 -14.17 -5.44 -8.34
N SER A 318 -13.03 -5.02 -7.77
CA SER A 318 -12.69 -5.43 -6.41
C SER A 318 -13.77 -4.93 -5.45
N PRO A 319 -13.98 -5.60 -4.31
CA PRO A 319 -14.87 -5.10 -3.27
C PRO A 319 -14.60 -3.63 -2.89
N GLU A 320 -13.36 -3.16 -2.93
CA GLU A 320 -12.99 -1.76 -2.69
C GLU A 320 -13.51 -0.80 -3.75
N GLY A 321 -13.65 -1.25 -5.00
CA GLY A 321 -14.33 -0.51 -6.05
C GLY A 321 -15.79 -0.25 -5.69
N PHE A 322 -16.50 -1.28 -5.21
CA PHE A 322 -17.87 -1.16 -4.72
C PHE A 322 -17.96 -0.16 -3.55
N ILE A 323 -17.06 -0.27 -2.57
CA ILE A 323 -17.00 0.64 -1.41
C ILE A 323 -16.83 2.10 -1.83
N ARG A 324 -15.95 2.36 -2.82
CA ARG A 324 -15.72 3.72 -3.34
C ARG A 324 -16.96 4.30 -4.00
N ILE A 325 -17.71 3.48 -4.74
CA ILE A 325 -18.96 3.95 -5.36
C ILE A 325 -20.00 4.23 -4.28
N VAL A 326 -20.18 3.33 -3.32
CA VAL A 326 -21.12 3.54 -2.20
C VAL A 326 -20.77 4.81 -1.42
N LYS A 327 -19.48 5.09 -1.15
CA LYS A 327 -19.04 6.32 -0.45
C LYS A 327 -19.35 7.60 -1.21
N ALA A 328 -19.31 7.54 -2.54
CA ALA A 328 -19.53 8.69 -3.41
C ALA A 328 -21.02 9.02 -3.61
N CYS A 329 -21.91 8.11 -3.22
CA CYS A 329 -23.36 8.28 -3.30
C CYS A 329 -23.90 8.93 -2.02
#